data_AF-A0A024TQI9-F1
#
_entry.id   AF-A0A024TQI9-F1
#
_cell.length_a   1.000
_cell.length_b   1.000
_cell.length_c   1.000
_cell.angle_alpha   90.00
_cell.angle_beta   90.00
_cell.angle_gamma   90.00
#
_symmetry.space_group_name_H-M   'P 1'
#
loop_
_entity.id
_entity.type
_entity.pdbx_description
1 polymer ?
#
loop_
_entity_poly.entity_id
_entity_poly.type
_entity_poly.pdbx_seq_one_letter_code
_entity_poly.pdbx_strand_id
1 'polypeptide(L)'
;MHAEVERELDRLRHAMRDLNKNVQKLSGVNNGLVAFNDSFGTFLTAINLQKTCVEMPVSSPLPKHATVAVAPPANFNLSGVPAPAPTTLVSLPTVLPTSKIPVLKIASAFPPKPSADPPPLRPKKAKKQHAPPPAPVPPPRSYHWPKGVRSRIPPKYQSAPELAKLERVLFVLADSLRGMSIGELVKASNINVIQAKDILQTLMKLEQIKCKREKHGFLYCRS
;
A
#
# COMPACT_ATOMS: atom_id res chain seq x y z
N MET A 1 35.47 -21.80 -29.52
CA MET A 1 34.52 -20.67 -29.42
C MET A 1 33.13 -21.03 -29.95
N HIS A 2 32.97 -21.62 -31.16
CA HIS A 2 31.65 -21.97 -31.70
C HIS A 2 30.79 -22.90 -30.80
N ALA A 3 31.36 -24.00 -30.28
CA ALA A 3 30.62 -24.94 -29.43
C ALA A 3 30.13 -24.33 -28.09
N GLU A 4 30.85 -23.34 -27.57
CA GLU A 4 30.48 -22.65 -26.33
C GLU A 4 29.31 -21.68 -26.57
N VAL A 5 29.33 -20.98 -27.71
CA VAL A 5 28.22 -20.12 -28.14
C VAL A 5 26.95 -20.95 -28.39
N GLU A 6 27.06 -22.12 -29.02
CA GLU A 6 25.91 -23.01 -29.25
C GLU A 6 25.30 -23.50 -27.94
N ARG A 7 26.13 -23.90 -26.97
CA ARG A 7 25.68 -24.31 -25.64
C ARG A 7 24.93 -23.19 -24.91
N GLU A 8 25.43 -21.95 -24.97
CA GLU A 8 24.75 -20.81 -24.35
C GLU A 8 23.44 -20.45 -25.08
N LEU A 9 23.38 -20.59 -26.40
CA LEU A 9 22.14 -20.42 -27.17
C LEU A 9 21.09 -21.48 -26.82
N ASP A 10 21.50 -22.73 -26.61
CA ASP A 10 20.60 -23.79 -26.14
C ASP A 10 20.09 -23.48 -24.74
N ARG A 11 20.97 -23.06 -23.82
CA ARG A 11 20.58 -22.66 -22.46
C ARG A 11 19.59 -21.50 -22.48
N LEU A 12 19.85 -20.48 -23.32
CA LEU A 12 18.94 -19.35 -23.50
C LEU A 12 17.58 -19.80 -24.05
N ARG A 13 17.55 -20.71 -25.04
CA ARG A 13 16.29 -21.27 -25.57
C ARG A 13 15.50 -22.05 -24.52
N HIS A 14 16.16 -22.75 -23.60
CA HIS A 14 15.48 -23.40 -22.47
C HIS A 14 14.92 -22.37 -21.48
N ALA A 15 15.74 -21.38 -21.09
CA ALA A 15 15.32 -20.32 -20.19
C ALA A 15 14.13 -19.51 -20.73
N MET A 16 14.13 -19.20 -22.03
CA MET A 16 13.02 -18.50 -22.70
C MET A 16 11.74 -19.33 -22.72
N ARG A 17 11.83 -20.66 -22.91
CA ARG A 17 10.67 -21.56 -22.83
C ARG A 17 10.09 -21.62 -21.42
N ASP A 18 10.94 -21.68 -20.40
CA ASP A 18 10.48 -21.72 -19.01
C ASP A 18 9.90 -20.38 -18.55
N LEU A 19 10.48 -19.27 -18.99
CA LEU A 19 9.89 -17.95 -18.80
C LEU A 19 8.49 -17.87 -19.44
N ASN A 20 8.33 -18.35 -20.67
CA ASN A 20 7.03 -18.37 -21.34
C ASN A 20 5.98 -19.20 -20.57
N LYS A 21 6.36 -20.38 -20.06
CA LYS A 21 5.47 -21.18 -19.19
C LYS A 21 5.08 -20.42 -17.92
N ASN A 22 6.02 -19.72 -17.30
CA ASN A 22 5.75 -18.95 -16.08
C ASN A 22 4.82 -17.75 -16.36
N VAL A 23 5.00 -17.08 -17.50
CA VAL A 23 4.09 -16.00 -17.94
C VAL A 23 2.68 -16.52 -18.15
N GLN A 24 2.51 -17.71 -18.76
CA GLN A 24 1.19 -18.33 -18.92
C GLN A 24 0.53 -18.68 -17.58
N LYS A 25 1.29 -19.24 -16.63
CA LYS A 25 0.80 -19.51 -15.27
C LYS A 25 0.37 -18.22 -14.56
N LEU A 26 1.18 -17.17 -14.65
CA LEU A 26 0.88 -15.88 -14.04
C LEU A 26 -0.38 -15.25 -14.67
N SER A 27 -0.54 -15.37 -15.99
CA SER A 27 -1.76 -14.96 -16.69
C SER A 27 -2.99 -15.71 -16.17
N GLY A 28 -2.89 -17.03 -15.96
CA GLY A 28 -3.97 -17.82 -15.36
C GLY A 28 -4.35 -17.35 -13.95
N VAL A 29 -3.36 -17.12 -13.09
CA VAL A 29 -3.61 -16.58 -11.73
C VAL A 29 -4.24 -15.19 -11.78
N ASN A 30 -3.75 -14.31 -12.65
CA ASN A 30 -4.30 -12.97 -12.82
C ASN A 30 -5.76 -13.01 -13.28
N ASN A 31 -6.10 -13.87 -14.24
CA ASN A 31 -7.47 -14.04 -14.71
C ASN A 31 -8.38 -14.57 -13.59
N GLY A 32 -7.89 -15.51 -12.77
CA GLY A 32 -8.60 -15.98 -11.58
C GLY A 32 -8.86 -14.87 -10.56
N LEU A 33 -7.87 -13.99 -10.35
CA LEU A 33 -8.00 -12.84 -9.45
C LEU A 33 -9.02 -11.81 -9.97
N VAL A 34 -9.04 -11.56 -11.28
CA VAL A 34 -10.04 -10.68 -11.91
C VAL A 34 -11.44 -11.25 -11.70
N ALA A 35 -11.66 -12.53 -12.04
CA ALA A 35 -12.95 -13.17 -11.85
C ALA A 35 -13.41 -13.18 -10.37
N PHE A 36 -12.47 -13.38 -9.44
CA PHE A 36 -12.75 -13.25 -8.01
C PHE A 36 -13.17 -11.82 -7.64
N ASN A 37 -12.44 -10.81 -8.08
CA ASN A 37 -12.75 -9.41 -7.78
C ASN A 37 -14.11 -9.00 -8.34
N ASP A 38 -14.46 -9.45 -9.54
CA ASP A 38 -15.78 -9.19 -10.14
C ASP A 38 -16.90 -9.83 -9.31
N SER A 39 -16.71 -11.08 -8.90
CA SER A 39 -17.66 -11.81 -8.05
C SER A 39 -17.79 -11.15 -6.67
N PHE A 40 -16.67 -10.78 -6.05
CA PHE A 40 -16.64 -10.15 -4.75
C PHE A 40 -17.20 -8.73 -4.77
N GLY A 41 -16.95 -7.96 -5.83
CA GLY A 41 -17.54 -6.65 -6.05
C GLY A 41 -19.07 -6.73 -6.21
N THR A 42 -19.56 -7.73 -6.94
CA THR A 42 -20.99 -8.03 -7.06
C THR A 42 -21.59 -8.36 -5.69
N PHE A 43 -20.92 -9.20 -4.90
CA PHE A 43 -21.35 -9.55 -3.55
C PHE A 43 -21.43 -8.34 -2.62
N LEU A 44 -20.41 -7.48 -2.61
CA LEU A 44 -20.43 -6.24 -1.82
C LEU A 44 -21.55 -5.29 -2.26
N THR A 45 -21.84 -5.23 -3.56
CA THR A 45 -22.96 -4.46 -4.09
C THR A 45 -24.29 -4.99 -3.55
N ALA A 46 -24.47 -6.32 -3.53
CA ALA A 46 -25.67 -6.95 -2.97
C ALA A 46 -25.83 -6.66 -1.47
N ILE A 47 -24.75 -6.74 -0.68
CA ILE A 47 -24.77 -6.37 0.74
C ILE A 47 -25.17 -4.90 0.92
N ASN A 48 -24.59 -3.99 0.14
CA ASN A 48 -24.90 -2.57 0.25
C ASN A 48 -26.36 -2.28 -0.11
N LEU A 49 -26.91 -2.92 -1.15
CA LEU A 49 -28.32 -2.81 -1.50
C LEU A 49 -29.22 -3.34 -0.37
N GLN A 50 -28.87 -4.48 0.22
CA GLN A 50 -29.60 -5.02 1.37
C GLN A 50 -29.58 -4.05 2.55
N LYS A 51 -28.42 -3.44 2.85
CA LYS A 51 -28.30 -2.43 3.89
C LYS A 51 -29.26 -1.26 3.62
N THR A 52 -29.28 -0.72 2.40
CA THR A 52 -30.17 0.39 2.03
C THR A 52 -31.65 0.03 2.14
N CYS A 53 -32.03 -1.21 1.84
CA CYS A 53 -33.42 -1.66 1.94
C CYS A 53 -33.87 -1.95 3.39
N VAL A 54 -32.94 -2.22 4.30
CA VAL A 54 -33.22 -2.53 5.72
C VAL A 54 -32.97 -1.33 6.64
N GLU A 55 -32.33 -0.27 6.15
CA GLU A 55 -32.17 1.00 6.85
C GLU A 55 -33.55 1.68 6.98
N MET A 56 -34.20 1.40 8.11
CA MET A 56 -35.46 2.01 8.52
C MET A 56 -35.40 3.52 8.32
N PRO A 57 -36.43 4.16 7.73
CA PRO A 57 -36.43 5.60 7.59
C PRO A 57 -36.35 6.20 8.99
N VAL A 58 -35.23 6.88 9.28
CA VAL A 58 -35.12 7.75 10.45
C VAL A 58 -36.30 8.69 10.37
N SER A 59 -37.16 8.64 11.39
CA SER A 59 -38.33 9.51 11.50
C SER A 59 -37.91 10.96 11.22
N SER A 60 -38.33 11.48 10.08
CA SER A 60 -38.16 12.89 9.75
C SER A 60 -38.78 13.74 10.86
N PRO A 61 -38.14 14.84 11.30
CA PRO A 61 -38.80 15.78 12.20
C PRO A 61 -39.94 16.45 11.44
N LEU A 62 -41.15 16.35 12.01
CA LEU A 62 -42.38 16.98 11.52
C LEU A 62 -42.18 18.50 11.32
N PRO A 63 -42.76 19.12 10.25
CA PRO A 63 -42.76 20.56 10.09
C PRO A 63 -43.50 21.23 11.26
N LYS A 64 -42.89 22.26 11.85
CA LYS A 64 -43.42 23.04 12.97
C LYS A 64 -44.74 23.71 12.57
N HIS A 65 -45.88 23.11 12.90
CA HIS A 65 -47.15 23.82 12.95
C HIS A 65 -47.31 24.52 14.31
N ALA A 66 -47.68 25.79 14.23
CA ALA A 66 -47.95 26.68 15.35
C ALA A 66 -49.01 26.12 16.30
N THR A 67 -48.70 26.13 17.59
CA THR A 67 -49.64 25.88 18.69
C THR A 67 -50.52 27.10 18.94
N VAL A 68 -51.83 26.92 18.86
CA VAL A 68 -52.84 27.73 19.58
C VAL A 68 -53.65 26.79 20.49
N ALA A 69 -53.96 27.30 21.67
CA ALA A 69 -54.42 26.66 22.90
C ALA A 69 -55.78 25.92 22.85
N VAL A 70 -56.06 25.08 23.86
CA VAL A 70 -57.14 25.21 24.88
C VAL A 70 -57.26 23.90 25.72
N ALA A 71 -57.75 24.04 26.96
CA ALA A 71 -57.61 23.22 28.17
C ALA A 71 -58.66 22.05 28.34
N PRO A 72 -58.66 21.27 29.47
CA PRO A 72 -59.08 19.86 29.63
C PRO A 72 -60.51 19.65 30.22
N PRO A 73 -60.99 18.41 30.54
CA PRO A 73 -60.73 17.79 31.87
C PRO A 73 -60.80 16.21 32.01
N ALA A 74 -60.30 15.74 33.15
CA ALA A 74 -60.78 14.67 34.06
C ALA A 74 -60.68 13.14 33.79
N ASN A 75 -59.96 12.50 34.74
CA ASN A 75 -60.30 11.31 35.57
C ASN A 75 -59.84 9.86 35.24
N PHE A 76 -59.05 9.31 36.20
CA PHE A 76 -58.93 7.93 36.77
C PHE A 76 -58.72 6.72 35.80
N ASN A 77 -57.90 5.69 36.05
CA ASN A 77 -57.27 5.16 37.27
C ASN A 77 -56.06 4.24 36.95
N LEU A 78 -55.31 3.90 38.01
CA LEU A 78 -54.02 3.21 38.14
C LEU A 78 -53.82 1.79 37.53
N SER A 79 -52.55 1.51 37.13
CA SER A 79 -51.67 0.37 37.54
C SER A 79 -50.83 -0.12 36.34
N GLY A 80 -49.50 -0.34 36.36
CA GLY A 80 -48.45 -0.22 37.36
C GLY A 80 -47.08 0.02 36.71
N VAL A 81 -46.18 0.60 37.50
CA VAL A 81 -44.78 1.06 37.26
C VAL A 81 -43.81 -0.15 37.45
N PRO A 82 -42.51 -0.18 37.01
CA PRO A 82 -41.63 0.94 36.62
C PRO A 82 -40.79 0.81 35.33
N ALA A 83 -40.43 1.97 34.80
CA ALA A 83 -39.08 2.22 34.27
C ALA A 83 -38.09 2.47 35.43
N PRO A 84 -36.78 2.30 35.21
CA PRO A 84 -35.94 3.48 35.39
C PRO A 84 -35.08 3.76 34.14
N ALA A 85 -34.94 5.05 33.91
CA ALA A 85 -34.19 5.69 32.82
C ALA A 85 -32.68 5.81 33.18
N PRO A 86 -31.93 6.80 32.66
CA PRO A 86 -31.23 6.81 31.38
C PRO A 86 -29.72 7.09 31.58
N THR A 87 -29.03 7.55 30.53
CA THR A 87 -27.64 8.08 30.49
C THR A 87 -26.61 6.98 30.16
N THR A 88 -25.90 7.02 29.04
CA THR A 88 -24.79 7.97 28.83
C THR A 88 -24.41 8.00 27.34
N LEU A 89 -24.31 9.21 26.77
CA LEU A 89 -23.60 9.46 25.52
C LEU A 89 -22.11 9.14 25.71
N VAL A 90 -21.57 8.21 24.95
CA VAL A 90 -20.12 8.12 24.74
C VAL A 90 -19.83 7.87 23.26
N SER A 91 -18.95 8.73 22.77
CA SER A 91 -18.42 8.90 21.44
C SER A 91 -17.86 7.62 20.76
N LEU A 92 -17.84 7.70 19.43
CA LEU A 92 -17.00 7.02 18.44
C LEU A 92 -15.71 6.35 18.99
N PRO A 93 -15.30 5.19 18.43
CA PRO A 93 -14.32 5.26 17.35
C PRO A 93 -14.61 4.33 16.16
N THR A 94 -14.38 4.90 14.98
CA THR A 94 -14.06 4.23 13.72
C THR A 94 -12.79 3.41 13.89
N VAL A 95 -12.86 2.09 13.70
CA VAL A 95 -11.65 1.28 13.46
C VAL A 95 -11.94 0.12 12.49
N LEU A 96 -11.21 0.12 11.38
CA LEU A 96 -11.01 -0.98 10.44
C LEU A 96 -10.64 -2.28 11.17
N PRO A 97 -11.19 -3.45 10.80
CA PRO A 97 -10.52 -4.71 11.08
C PRO A 97 -9.43 -4.96 10.03
N THR A 98 -8.17 -4.73 10.44
CA THR A 98 -7.00 -5.23 9.73
C THR A 98 -6.90 -6.74 9.98
N SER A 99 -7.12 -7.58 8.97
CA SER A 99 -6.85 -9.01 9.08
C SER A 99 -5.36 -9.26 8.82
N LYS A 100 -4.63 -9.62 9.88
CA LYS A 100 -3.21 -10.02 9.85
C LYS A 100 -3.15 -11.52 9.61
N ILE A 101 -2.69 -11.93 8.43
CA ILE A 101 -2.31 -13.32 8.16
C ILE A 101 -0.91 -13.54 8.77
N PRO A 102 -0.72 -14.47 9.73
CA PRO A 102 0.60 -14.84 10.23
C PRO A 102 1.29 -15.74 9.19
N VAL A 103 2.42 -15.29 8.63
CA VAL A 103 3.27 -16.15 7.80
C VAL A 103 4.04 -17.12 8.71
N LEU A 104 3.69 -18.40 8.61
CA LEU A 104 4.42 -19.52 9.20
C LEU A 104 5.87 -19.55 8.68
N LYS A 105 6.81 -19.50 9.62
CA LYS A 105 8.25 -19.59 9.38
C LYS A 105 8.60 -21.06 9.14
N ILE A 106 8.78 -21.44 7.88
CA ILE A 106 9.26 -22.78 7.50
C ILE A 106 10.77 -22.81 7.76
N ALA A 107 11.17 -23.56 8.78
CA ALA A 107 12.54 -24.02 8.97
C ALA A 107 12.76 -25.20 8.01
N SER A 108 13.78 -25.10 7.15
CA SER A 108 14.29 -26.23 6.37
C SER A 108 15.65 -26.65 6.91
N ALA A 109 15.82 -27.97 7.00
CA ALA A 109 16.77 -28.69 7.83
C ALA A 109 18.07 -29.12 7.09
N PHE A 110 19.00 -29.65 7.90
CA PHE A 110 20.20 -30.48 7.64
C PHE A 110 21.59 -29.80 7.59
N PRO A 111 22.68 -30.48 8.03
CA PRO A 111 22.92 -31.29 9.26
C PRO A 111 24.20 -30.85 10.04
N PRO A 112 24.55 -31.46 11.20
CA PRO A 112 25.57 -30.97 12.14
C PRO A 112 27.01 -31.52 11.94
N LYS A 113 27.97 -30.81 12.56
CA LYS A 113 29.42 -31.09 12.74
C LYS A 113 29.81 -32.54 13.10
N PRO A 114 31.10 -32.86 12.93
CA PRO A 114 31.89 -33.51 14.01
C PRO A 114 33.12 -32.62 14.36
N SER A 115 33.30 -32.10 15.59
CA SER A 115 33.62 -32.77 16.87
C SER A 115 35.02 -33.39 16.89
N ALA A 116 35.98 -32.67 17.49
CA ALA A 116 37.14 -33.24 18.18
C ALA A 116 37.46 -32.36 19.40
N ASP A 117 37.64 -33.02 20.55
CA ASP A 117 37.65 -32.52 21.94
C ASP A 117 39.11 -32.20 22.43
N PRO A 118 39.38 -31.81 23.72
CA PRO A 118 40.36 -30.78 24.17
C PRO A 118 41.63 -31.41 24.84
N PRO A 119 42.52 -30.82 25.71
CA PRO A 119 42.54 -29.55 26.51
C PRO A 119 43.99 -28.92 26.63
N PRO A 120 44.47 -28.18 27.69
CA PRO A 120 43.85 -27.38 28.78
C PRO A 120 44.40 -25.93 28.98
N LEU A 121 43.50 -25.04 29.40
CA LEU A 121 43.60 -23.96 30.43
C LEU A 121 44.96 -23.36 30.86
N ARG A 122 45.14 -22.03 30.67
CA ARG A 122 45.47 -21.02 31.72
C ARG A 122 45.51 -19.57 31.15
N PRO A 123 45.47 -18.48 31.97
CA PRO A 123 44.44 -17.46 31.84
C PRO A 123 44.93 -16.02 31.55
N LYS A 124 43.99 -15.20 31.06
CA LYS A 124 43.83 -13.73 31.21
C LYS A 124 44.91 -12.81 30.62
N LYS A 125 44.52 -12.06 29.58
CA LYS A 125 44.67 -10.59 29.53
C LYS A 125 43.57 -9.98 28.67
N ALA A 126 42.94 -8.93 29.22
CA ALA A 126 41.76 -8.28 28.71
C ALA A 126 42.00 -7.57 27.36
N LYS A 127 41.11 -7.81 26.40
CA LYS A 127 40.85 -6.89 25.29
C LYS A 127 39.34 -6.92 25.02
N LYS A 128 38.67 -5.80 25.30
CA LYS A 128 37.26 -5.55 24.98
C LYS A 128 37.03 -5.92 23.51
N GLN A 129 36.36 -7.03 23.28
CA GLN A 129 35.92 -7.46 21.96
C GLN A 129 34.76 -6.56 21.53
N HIS A 130 34.92 -5.97 20.36
CA HIS A 130 33.87 -5.29 19.63
C HIS A 130 32.67 -6.22 19.43
N ALA A 131 31.49 -5.67 19.68
CA ALA A 131 30.25 -6.21 19.17
C ALA A 131 30.37 -6.43 17.65
N PRO A 132 29.74 -7.49 17.10
CA PRO A 132 29.68 -7.67 15.66
C PRO A 132 29.06 -6.42 15.02
N PRO A 133 29.64 -5.88 13.92
CA PRO A 133 29.09 -4.71 13.26
C PRO A 133 27.65 -5.00 12.82
N PRO A 134 26.72 -4.04 13.02
CA PRO A 134 25.37 -4.19 12.51
C PRO A 134 25.44 -4.42 10.99
N ALA A 135 24.62 -5.35 10.50
CA ALA A 135 24.48 -5.63 9.07
C ALA A 135 24.43 -4.31 8.27
N PRO A 136 25.13 -4.20 7.13
CA PRO A 136 25.11 -2.99 6.33
C PRO A 136 23.66 -2.70 5.95
N VAL A 137 23.12 -1.63 6.53
CA VAL A 137 21.89 -0.99 6.05
C VAL A 137 22.12 -0.78 4.54
N PRO A 138 21.21 -1.24 3.67
CA PRO A 138 21.34 -0.97 2.24
C PRO A 138 21.61 0.53 2.09
N PRO A 139 22.65 0.94 1.34
CA PRO A 139 22.93 2.36 1.17
C PRO A 139 21.62 3.03 0.74
N PRO A 140 21.23 4.14 1.38
CA PRO A 140 20.08 4.90 0.92
C PRO A 140 20.27 5.08 -0.58
N ARG A 141 19.34 4.59 -1.39
CA ARG A 141 19.36 4.84 -2.83
C ARG A 141 19.07 6.32 -3.02
N SER A 142 20.07 7.15 -2.73
CA SER A 142 20.04 8.59 -2.90
C SER A 142 19.96 8.82 -4.38
N TYR A 143 18.85 9.40 -4.80
CA TYR A 143 18.65 9.69 -6.20
C TYR A 143 19.72 10.69 -6.66
N HIS A 144 20.48 10.32 -7.70
CA HIS A 144 21.51 11.21 -8.24
C HIS A 144 20.85 12.25 -9.14
N TRP A 145 20.69 13.47 -8.60
CA TRP A 145 20.18 14.61 -9.35
C TRP A 145 21.17 15.07 -10.42
N PRO A 146 20.73 15.35 -11.65
CA PRO A 146 21.58 16.00 -12.64
C PRO A 146 22.05 17.37 -12.13
N LYS A 147 23.27 17.76 -12.51
CA LYS A 147 23.91 19.00 -12.06
C LYS A 147 23.02 20.21 -12.36
N GLY A 148 22.73 21.03 -11.35
CA GLY A 148 21.91 22.25 -11.48
C GLY A 148 20.38 22.05 -11.50
N VAL A 149 19.87 20.81 -11.51
CA VAL A 149 18.42 20.55 -11.41
C VAL A 149 17.92 20.82 -10.00
N ARG A 150 18.71 20.43 -8.99
CA ARG A 150 18.34 20.56 -7.57
C ARG A 150 18.09 22.01 -7.14
N SER A 151 18.82 22.97 -7.72
CA SER A 151 18.65 24.40 -7.47
C SER A 151 17.44 25.01 -8.19
N ARG A 152 16.90 24.33 -9.22
CA ARG A 152 15.67 24.76 -9.93
C ARG A 152 14.39 24.19 -9.32
N ILE A 153 14.51 23.28 -8.35
CA ILE A 153 13.35 22.73 -7.63
C ILE A 153 12.72 23.87 -6.79
N PRO A 154 11.39 24.08 -6.89
CA PRO A 154 10.69 25.08 -6.11
C PRO A 154 10.96 24.95 -4.59
N PRO A 155 11.05 26.07 -3.84
CA PRO A 155 11.38 26.04 -2.41
C PRO A 155 10.44 25.16 -1.57
N LYS A 156 9.16 25.07 -1.97
CA LYS A 156 8.15 24.20 -1.35
C LYS A 156 8.54 22.72 -1.28
N TYR A 157 9.43 22.26 -2.16
CA TYR A 157 9.90 20.88 -2.23
C TYR A 157 11.33 20.67 -1.73
N GLN A 158 12.00 21.72 -1.22
CA GLN A 158 13.37 21.61 -0.71
C GLN A 158 13.44 21.01 0.70
N SER A 159 12.29 20.89 1.39
CA SER A 159 12.24 20.20 2.68
C SER A 159 12.59 18.72 2.51
N ALA A 160 13.31 18.15 3.48
CA ALA A 160 13.71 16.74 3.47
C ALA A 160 12.56 15.74 3.17
N PRO A 161 11.35 15.87 3.76
CA PRO A 161 10.27 14.94 3.47
C PRO A 161 9.69 15.08 2.05
N GLU A 162 9.65 16.30 1.51
CA GLU A 162 9.14 16.54 0.16
C GLU A 162 10.14 16.11 -0.91
N LEU A 163 11.43 16.33 -0.67
CA LEU A 163 12.49 15.83 -1.54
C LEU A 163 12.45 14.30 -1.60
N ALA A 164 12.26 13.62 -0.47
CA ALA A 164 12.13 12.16 -0.42
C ALA A 164 10.94 11.65 -1.27
N LYS A 165 9.82 12.37 -1.30
CA LYS A 165 8.67 12.04 -2.18
C LYS A 165 9.04 12.23 -3.65
N LEU A 166 9.74 13.32 -3.99
CA LEU A 166 10.21 13.63 -5.34
C LEU A 166 11.17 12.56 -5.86
N GLU A 167 12.14 12.18 -5.04
CA GLU A 167 13.10 11.11 -5.33
C GLU A 167 12.41 9.76 -5.47
N ARG A 168 11.42 9.47 -4.63
CA ARG A 168 10.61 8.24 -4.74
C ARG A 168 9.84 8.18 -6.05
N VAL A 169 9.18 9.27 -6.46
CA VAL A 169 8.48 9.37 -7.74
C VAL A 169 9.45 9.14 -8.90
N LEU A 170 10.62 9.78 -8.87
CA LEU A 170 11.64 9.61 -9.91
C LEU A 170 12.22 8.20 -9.95
N PHE A 171 12.37 7.56 -8.79
CA PHE A 171 12.85 6.20 -8.68
C PHE A 171 11.83 5.19 -9.26
N VAL A 172 10.56 5.36 -8.90
CA VAL A 172 9.45 4.55 -9.44
C VAL A 172 9.33 4.72 -10.95
N LEU A 173 9.47 5.95 -11.46
CA LEU A 173 9.47 6.22 -12.90
C LEU A 173 10.72 5.69 -13.62
N ALA A 174 11.87 5.59 -12.94
CA ALA A 174 13.08 5.01 -13.50
C ALA A 174 13.01 3.48 -13.61
N ASP A 175 12.27 2.83 -12.70
CA ASP A 175 12.05 1.39 -12.72
C ASP A 175 11.08 0.97 -13.85
N SER A 176 10.18 1.88 -14.27
CA SER A 176 9.24 1.62 -15.36
C SER A 176 9.82 1.94 -16.75
N LEU A 177 10.08 0.89 -17.54
CA LEU A 177 10.56 1.00 -18.93
C LEU A 177 9.50 1.56 -19.91
N ARG A 178 8.21 1.43 -19.59
CA ARG A 178 7.10 1.81 -20.49
C ARG A 178 6.39 3.11 -20.09
N GLY A 179 6.82 3.73 -18.99
CA GLY A 179 6.11 4.83 -18.35
C GLY A 179 5.01 4.32 -17.42
N MET A 180 4.55 5.20 -16.53
CA MET A 180 3.48 4.88 -15.57
C MET A 180 2.33 5.86 -15.68
N SER A 181 1.12 5.36 -15.48
CA SER A 181 -0.05 6.20 -15.27
C SER A 181 -0.01 6.88 -13.90
N ILE A 182 -0.74 7.98 -13.75
CA ILE A 182 -0.83 8.66 -12.45
C ILE A 182 -1.38 7.76 -11.34
N GLY A 183 -2.33 6.87 -11.68
CA GLY A 183 -2.93 5.94 -10.71
C GLY A 183 -1.92 4.93 -10.17
N GLU A 184 -1.06 4.39 -11.05
CA GLU A 184 0.01 3.49 -10.64
C GLU A 184 1.08 4.22 -9.84
N LEU A 185 1.40 5.46 -10.22
CA LEU A 185 2.41 6.26 -9.53
C LEU A 185 2.01 6.57 -8.09
N VAL A 186 0.74 6.93 -7.88
CA VAL A 186 0.16 7.20 -6.56
C VAL A 186 0.23 5.95 -5.67
N LYS A 187 -0.13 4.78 -6.22
CA LYS A 187 -0.04 3.49 -5.52
C LYS A 187 1.40 3.11 -5.17
N ALA A 188 2.34 3.26 -6.10
CA ALA A 188 3.73 2.87 -5.90
C ALA A 188 4.52 3.84 -5.00
N SER A 189 4.22 5.14 -5.08
CA SER A 189 4.93 6.17 -4.31
C SER A 189 4.29 6.46 -2.94
N ASN A 190 3.08 5.96 -2.69
CA ASN A 190 2.28 6.23 -1.48
C ASN A 190 2.09 7.74 -1.22
N ILE A 191 1.68 8.47 -2.26
CA ILE A 191 1.41 9.92 -2.20
C ILE A 191 0.02 10.21 -2.76
N ASN A 192 -0.58 11.33 -2.35
CA ASN A 192 -1.91 11.71 -2.82
C ASN A 192 -1.91 12.09 -4.32
N VAL A 193 -3.03 11.89 -5.01
CA VAL A 193 -3.18 12.24 -6.44
C VAL A 193 -2.86 13.71 -6.71
N ILE A 194 -3.26 14.60 -5.80
CA ILE A 194 -3.00 16.05 -5.92
C ILE A 194 -1.48 16.31 -5.84
N GLN A 195 -0.80 15.72 -4.87
CA GLN A 195 0.65 15.84 -4.70
C GLN A 195 1.40 15.22 -5.89
N ALA A 196 0.94 14.06 -6.37
CA ALA A 196 1.50 13.43 -7.56
C ALA A 196 1.40 14.35 -8.79
N LYS A 197 0.25 15.01 -9.02
CA LYS A 197 0.10 15.97 -10.12
C LYS A 197 1.05 17.16 -10.00
N ASP A 198 1.16 17.77 -8.82
CA ASP A 198 2.03 18.94 -8.60
C ASP A 198 3.52 18.58 -8.73
N ILE A 199 3.93 17.40 -8.23
CA ILE A 199 5.28 16.86 -8.40
C ILE A 199 5.56 16.58 -9.88
N LEU A 200 4.66 15.88 -10.59
CA LEU A 200 4.80 15.59 -12.01
C LEU A 200 4.90 16.86 -12.83
N GLN A 201 4.07 17.87 -12.55
CA GLN A 201 4.13 19.17 -13.22
C GLN A 201 5.49 19.86 -12.99
N THR A 202 6.02 19.78 -11.78
CA THR A 202 7.34 20.32 -11.45
C THR A 202 8.45 19.56 -12.18
N LEU A 203 8.40 18.23 -12.19
CA LEU A 203 9.37 17.38 -12.89
C LEU A 203 9.33 17.57 -14.41
N MET A 204 8.15 17.83 -14.99
CA MET A 204 8.00 18.18 -16.40
C MET A 204 8.65 19.54 -16.71
N LYS A 205 8.44 20.55 -15.86
CA LYS A 205 9.09 21.87 -16.02
C LYS A 205 10.61 21.79 -15.89
N LEU A 206 11.11 20.83 -15.12
CA LEU A 206 12.55 20.56 -14.96
C LEU A 206 13.11 19.62 -16.04
N GLU A 207 12.30 19.25 -17.04
CA GLU A 207 12.64 18.34 -18.13
C GLU A 207 13.19 16.99 -17.66
N GLN A 208 12.86 16.57 -16.44
CA GLN A 208 13.29 15.28 -15.88
C GLN A 208 12.40 14.13 -16.38
N ILE A 209 11.18 14.44 -16.79
CA ILE A 209 10.19 13.48 -17.24
C ILE A 209 9.48 13.99 -18.49
N LYS A 210 9.06 13.06 -19.35
CA LYS A 210 8.23 13.29 -20.52
C LYS A 210 6.84 12.75 -20.28
N CYS A 211 5.83 13.53 -20.64
CA CYS A 211 4.43 13.10 -20.64
C CYS A 211 4.06 12.66 -22.06
N LYS A 212 3.65 11.40 -22.21
CA LYS A 212 3.19 10.81 -23.47
C LYS A 212 1.67 10.61 -23.37
N ARG A 213 0.92 11.16 -24.34
CA ARG A 213 -0.50 10.87 -24.47
C ARG A 213 -0.67 9.52 -25.17
N GLU A 214 -1.47 8.65 -24.57
CA GLU A 214 -1.86 7.35 -25.09
C GLU A 214 -3.40 7.29 -25.20
N LYS A 215 -3.93 6.29 -25.92
CA LYS A 215 -5.37 6.15 -26.19
C LYS A 215 -6.24 6.13 -24.92
N HIS A 216 -5.70 5.62 -23.80
CA HIS A 216 -6.41 5.49 -22.53
C HIS A 216 -5.94 6.47 -21.43
N GLY A 217 -5.05 7.42 -21.73
CA GLY A 217 -4.62 8.40 -20.72
C GLY A 217 -3.25 9.03 -20.97
N PHE A 218 -2.64 9.51 -19.89
CA PHE A 218 -1.29 10.08 -19.90
C PHE A 218 -0.33 9.14 -19.19
N LEU A 219 0.78 8.82 -19.86
CA LEU A 219 1.91 8.09 -19.30
C LEU A 219 3.06 9.05 -19.04
N TYR A 220 3.69 8.89 -17.89
CA TYR A 220 4.88 9.64 -17.51
C TYR A 220 6.09 8.72 -17.60
N CYS A 221 7.11 9.15 -18.34
CA CYS A 221 8.36 8.43 -18.52
C CYS A 221 9.52 9.32 -18.07
N ARG A 222 10.61 8.73 -17.57
CA ARG A 222 11.86 9.46 -17.39
C ARG A 222 12.39 9.93 -18.75
N SER A 223 12.91 11.16 -18.82
CA SER A 223 13.50 11.72 -20.05
C SER A 223 14.87 11.14 -20.36
#